data_AF-A0A532BZC1-F1
#
_entry.id   AF-A0A532BZC1-F1
#
_cell.length_a   1.000
_cell.length_b   1.000
_cell.length_c   1.000
_cell.angle_alpha   90.00
_cell.angle_beta   90.00
_cell.angle_gamma   90.00
#
_symmetry.space_group_name_H-M   'P 1'
#
loop_
_entity.id
_entity.type
_entity.pdbx_description
1 polymer ?
#
loop_
_entity_poly.entity_id
_entity_poly.type
_entity_poly.pdbx_seq_one_letter_code
_entity_poly.pdbx_strand_id
1 'polypeptide(L)'
;MKAITLRNLPAEVARTVQLRAKQKKTSVNKAVIELLEESAGGKAKKKAPARYHDLDHLVGTWTKEEAAAFDKIVKSFRTIDPNLWK
;
A
#
# COMPACT_ATOMS: atom_id res chain seq x y z
N MET A 1 -26.19 -6.04 9.55
CA MET A 1 -27.07 -5.70 8.41
C MET A 1 -27.71 -6.97 7.89
N LYS A 2 -28.91 -6.87 7.31
CA LYS A 2 -29.52 -8.00 6.59
C LYS A 2 -28.70 -8.34 5.34
N ALA A 3 -28.68 -9.60 4.95
CA ALA A 3 -28.00 -10.03 3.73
C ALA A 3 -28.62 -9.34 2.51
N ILE A 4 -27.78 -8.80 1.63
CA ILE A 4 -28.19 -8.21 0.35
C ILE A 4 -27.91 -9.25 -0.74
N THR A 5 -28.94 -9.63 -1.50
CA THR A 5 -28.79 -10.53 -2.64
C THR A 5 -28.81 -9.73 -3.93
N LEU A 6 -27.72 -9.76 -4.69
CA LEU A 6 -27.65 -9.16 -6.02
C LEU A 6 -28.30 -10.12 -7.03
N ARG A 7 -29.45 -9.74 -7.58
CA ARG A 7 -30.16 -10.52 -8.61
C ARG A 7 -29.78 -10.03 -10.00
N ASN A 8 -29.84 -10.92 -10.99
CA ASN A 8 -29.54 -10.61 -12.40
C ASN A 8 -28.16 -9.98 -12.63
N LEU A 9 -27.14 -10.42 -11.89
CA LEU A 9 -25.78 -9.94 -12.06
C LEU A 9 -25.25 -10.36 -13.44
N PRO A 10 -24.81 -9.43 -14.32
CA PRO A 10 -24.28 -9.80 -15.62
C PRO A 10 -23.07 -10.74 -15.47
N ALA A 11 -22.95 -11.72 -16.38
CA ALA A 11 -21.90 -12.73 -16.32
C ALA A 11 -20.48 -12.12 -16.33
N GLU A 12 -20.28 -11.05 -17.09
CA GLU A 12 -19.02 -10.32 -17.15
C GLU A 12 -18.65 -9.64 -15.82
N VAL A 13 -19.64 -9.13 -15.09
CA VAL A 13 -19.42 -8.55 -13.76
C VAL A 13 -19.07 -9.67 -12.76
N ALA A 14 -19.79 -10.79 -12.80
CA ALA A 14 -19.48 -11.95 -11.94
C ALA A 14 -18.05 -12.48 -12.15
N ARG A 15 -17.62 -12.59 -13.42
CA ARG A 15 -16.25 -12.97 -13.78
C ARG A 15 -15.21 -11.99 -13.24
N THR A 16 -15.47 -10.69 -13.39
CA THR A 16 -14.58 -9.64 -12.91
C THR A 16 -14.41 -9.69 -11.39
N VAL A 17 -15.50 -9.90 -10.64
CA VAL A 17 -15.46 -10.05 -9.18
C VAL A 17 -14.64 -11.28 -8.77
N GLN A 18 -14.87 -12.42 -9.42
CA GLN A 18 -14.12 -13.66 -9.13
C GLN A 18 -12.62 -13.51 -9.42
N LEU A 19 -12.27 -12.87 -10.54
CA LEU A 19 -10.88 -12.62 -10.89
C LEU A 19 -10.19 -11.74 -9.83
N ARG A 20 -10.85 -10.67 -9.38
CA ARG A 20 -10.34 -9.78 -8.34
C ARG A 20 -10.16 -10.49 -7.00
N ALA A 21 -11.10 -11.36 -6.63
CA ALA A 21 -11.00 -12.20 -5.43
C ALA A 21 -9.76 -13.12 -5.50
N LYS A 22 -9.52 -13.77 -6.65
CA LYS A 22 -8.35 -14.62 -6.88
C LYS A 22 -7.04 -13.82 -6.81
N GLN A 23 -6.97 -12.67 -7.47
CA GLN A 23 -5.78 -11.81 -7.49
C GLN A 23 -5.42 -11.29 -6.08
N LYS A 24 -6.41 -10.85 -5.31
CA LYS A 24 -6.21 -10.32 -3.96
C LYS A 24 -6.15 -11.41 -2.87
N LYS A 25 -6.30 -12.70 -3.23
CA LYS A 25 -6.45 -13.82 -2.29
C LYS A 25 -7.52 -13.57 -1.21
N THR A 26 -8.66 -13.00 -1.62
CA THR A 26 -9.80 -12.69 -0.75
C THR A 26 -11.03 -13.50 -1.15
N SER A 27 -12.05 -13.53 -0.28
CA SER A 27 -13.33 -14.14 -0.64
C SER A 27 -14.09 -13.29 -1.67
N VAL A 28 -14.95 -13.94 -2.46
CA VAL A 28 -15.82 -13.27 -3.45
C VAL A 28 -16.66 -12.17 -2.79
N ASN A 29 -17.27 -12.45 -1.63
CA ASN A 29 -18.03 -11.45 -0.88
C ASN A 29 -17.18 -10.24 -0.47
N LYS A 30 -15.94 -10.46 -0.03
CA LYS A 30 -15.03 -9.36 0.31
C LYS A 30 -14.67 -8.53 -0.92
N ALA A 31 -14.44 -9.18 -2.07
CA ALA A 31 -14.20 -8.47 -3.33
C ALA A 31 -15.42 -7.65 -3.78
N VAL A 32 -16.65 -8.15 -3.62
CA VAL A 32 -17.89 -7.40 -3.88
C VAL A 32 -17.98 -6.17 -2.97
N ILE A 33 -17.76 -6.35 -1.67
CA ILE A 33 -17.80 -5.24 -0.70
C ILE A 33 -16.76 -4.19 -1.04
N GLU A 34 -15.51 -4.58 -1.36
CA GLU A 34 -14.46 -3.64 -1.75
C GLU A 34 -14.85 -2.83 -3.00
N LEU A 35 -15.44 -3.47 -4.03
CA LEU A 35 -15.90 -2.77 -5.23
C LEU A 35 -17.05 -1.80 -4.95
N LEU A 36 -17.97 -2.17 -4.05
CA LEU A 36 -19.06 -1.30 -3.61
C LEU A 36 -18.53 -0.12 -2.77
N GLU A 37 -17.56 -0.36 -1.87
CA GLU A 37 -16.90 0.70 -1.08
C GLU A 37 -16.11 1.67 -1.98
N GLU A 38 -15.43 1.16 -3.01
CA GLU A 38 -14.70 1.96 -4.01
C GLU A 38 -15.64 2.84 -4.85
N SER A 39 -16.79 2.30 -5.28
CA SER A 39 -17.73 2.99 -6.18
C SER A 39 -18.73 3.90 -5.47
N ALA A 40 -19.20 3.55 -4.28
CA ALA A 40 -20.20 4.32 -3.54
C ALA A 40 -19.62 5.57 -2.83
N GLY A 41 -18.35 5.91 -3.08
CA GLY A 41 -17.68 7.09 -2.49
C GLY A 41 -17.47 7.01 -0.97
N GLY A 42 -17.88 5.91 -0.33
CA GLY A 42 -17.77 5.68 1.08
C GLY A 42 -16.35 5.29 1.43
N LYS A 43 -15.44 6.29 1.42
CA LYS A 43 -14.03 6.21 1.83
C LYS A 43 -13.49 4.81 1.56
N ALA A 44 -12.94 4.58 0.37
CA ALA A 44 -11.89 3.57 0.18
C ALA A 44 -11.12 3.55 1.49
N LYS A 45 -11.33 2.52 2.32
CA LYS A 45 -10.88 2.55 3.72
C LYS A 45 -9.46 3.01 3.59
N LYS A 46 -9.14 4.21 4.07
CA LYS A 46 -7.74 4.60 4.26
C LYS A 46 -7.28 3.45 5.11
N LYS A 47 -6.63 2.43 4.50
CA LYS A 47 -6.15 1.28 5.25
C LYS A 47 -5.39 1.97 6.36
N ALA A 48 -5.83 1.77 7.61
CA ALA A 48 -5.13 2.37 8.73
C ALA A 48 -3.65 2.11 8.44
N PRO A 49 -2.81 3.16 8.39
CA PRO A 49 -1.45 3.02 7.90
C PRO A 49 -0.86 1.76 8.52
N ALA A 50 -0.48 0.81 7.67
CA ALA A 50 -0.02 -0.47 8.15
C ALA A 50 1.18 -0.19 9.05
N ARG A 51 1.09 -0.62 10.31
CA ARG A 51 2.17 -0.44 11.26
C ARG A 51 3.19 -1.54 10.99
N TYR A 52 4.32 -1.15 10.43
CA TYR A 52 5.47 -2.02 10.22
C TYR A 52 6.44 -1.86 11.40
N HIS A 53 7.10 -2.95 11.76
CA HIS A 53 8.03 -3.06 12.89
C HIS A 53 9.37 -3.72 12.50
N ASP A 54 9.51 -4.07 11.23
CA ASP A 54 10.66 -4.76 10.67
C ASP A 54 11.96 -3.94 10.78
N LEU A 55 11.87 -2.62 10.83
CA LEU A 55 13.01 -1.72 10.96
C LEU A 55 13.20 -1.15 12.38
N ASP A 56 12.34 -1.51 13.34
CA ASP A 56 12.38 -0.94 14.70
C ASP A 56 13.72 -1.22 15.39
N HIS A 57 14.32 -2.38 15.09
CA HIS A 57 15.61 -2.79 15.65
C HIS A 57 16.80 -1.93 15.19
N LEU A 58 16.64 -1.12 14.13
CA LEU A 58 17.68 -0.21 13.64
C LEU A 58 17.66 1.14 14.36
N VAL A 59 16.55 1.47 15.05
CA VAL A 59 16.37 2.78 15.68
C VAL A 59 17.33 2.95 16.85
N GLY A 60 18.14 4.01 16.81
CA GLY A 60 19.07 4.36 17.90
C GLY A 60 20.30 3.45 17.99
N THR A 61 20.60 2.66 16.95
CA THR A 61 21.75 1.75 16.94
C THR A 61 23.09 2.44 16.73
N TRP A 62 23.10 3.67 16.21
CA TRP A 62 24.33 4.39 15.89
C TRP A 62 24.86 5.21 17.05
N THR A 63 26.16 5.11 17.25
CA THR A 63 26.93 6.05 18.07
C THR A 63 27.04 7.41 17.37
N LYS A 64 27.43 8.45 18.12
CA LYS A 64 27.60 9.80 17.57
C LYS A 64 28.74 9.85 16.56
N GLU A 65 29.78 9.05 16.81
CA GLU A 65 30.97 8.93 15.98
C GLU A 65 30.63 8.30 14.63
N GLU A 66 29.85 7.21 14.63
CA GLU A 66 29.36 6.55 13.41
C GLU A 66 28.47 7.48 12.59
N ALA A 67 27.56 8.21 13.24
CA ALA A 67 26.72 9.21 12.57
C ALA A 67 27.54 10.31 11.90
N ALA A 68 28.55 10.85 12.60
CA ALA A 68 29.43 11.89 12.06
C ALA A 68 30.28 11.37 10.88
N ALA A 69 30.79 10.14 10.97
CA ALA A 69 31.55 9.51 9.88
C ALA A 69 30.67 9.31 8.64
N PHE A 70 29.44 8.84 8.82
CA PHE A 70 28.49 8.67 7.73
C PHE A 70 28.09 9.99 7.09
N ASP A 71 27.78 11.03 7.87
CA ASP A 71 27.43 12.35 7.34
C ASP A 71 28.56 12.95 6.49
N LYS A 72 29.82 12.73 6.90
CA LYS A 72 30.99 13.16 6.11
C LYS A 72 31.03 12.48 4.74
N ILE A 73 30.68 11.19 4.67
CA ILE A 73 30.64 10.42 3.42
C ILE A 73 29.46 10.86 2.56
N VAL A 74 28.26 10.96 3.13
CA VAL A 74 27.03 11.32 2.40
C VAL A 74 27.08 12.74 1.82
N LYS A 75 27.88 13.63 2.41
CA LYS A 75 28.03 15.02 1.95
C LYS A 75 28.47 15.12 0.48
N SER A 76 29.30 14.20 -0.03
CA SER A 76 29.71 14.21 -1.44
C SER A 76 28.53 13.89 -2.38
N PHE A 77 27.64 12.98 -1.97
CA PHE A 77 26.47 12.55 -2.76
C PHE A 77 25.32 13.58 -2.78
N ARG A 78 25.34 14.58 -1.89
CA ARG A 78 24.32 15.65 -1.86
C ARG A 78 24.61 16.80 -2.83
N THR A 79 25.77 16.78 -3.48
CA THR A 79 26.10 17.76 -4.51
C THR A 79 25.42 17.33 -5.81
N ILE A 80 24.45 18.13 -6.28
CA ILE A 80 23.80 17.90 -7.56
C ILE A 80 24.81 18.23 -8.66
N ASP A 81 25.13 17.26 -9.53
CA ASP A 81 25.86 17.51 -10.76
C ASP A 81 24.87 17.96 -11.85
N PRO A 82 24.91 19.23 -12.28
CA PRO A 82 23.99 19.75 -13.29
C PRO A 82 24.13 19.05 -14.65
N ASN A 83 25.25 18.39 -14.92
CA ASN A 83 25.47 17.68 -16.17
C ASN A 83 24.78 16.30 -16.20
N LEU A 84 24.48 15.71 -15.03
CA LEU A 84 23.71 14.47 -14.92
C LEU A 84 22.18 14.67 -15.03
N TRP A 85 21.71 15.93 -15.03
CA TRP A 85 20.29 16.31 -15.05
C TRP A 85 19.85 17.00 -16.36
N LYS A 86 20.73 17.08 -17.36
CA LYS A 86 20.38 17.46 -18.73
C LYS A 86 20.10 16.22 -19.58
#